data_AF-A0A913Z0I9-F1
#
_entry.id   AF-A0A913Z0I9-F1
#
_cell.length_a   1.000
_cell.length_b   1.000
_cell.length_c   1.000
_cell.angle_alpha   90.00
_cell.angle_beta   90.00
_cell.angle_gamma   90.00
#
_symmetry.space_group_name_H-M   'P 1'
#
loop_
_entity.id
_entity.type
_entity.pdbx_description
1 polymer ?
#
loop_
_entity_poly.entity_id
_entity_poly.type
_entity_poly.pdbx_seq_one_letter_code
_entity_poly.pdbx_strand_id
1 'polypeptide(L)'
;MIDHIHLIPELCTLTGLSEAMRSDFHVMKDLSVYTRITPNVRMKELTNFIGSFPRNQEANTYLQKWQVSFEAQPVRINARIMDREKILTGHQGKNEISLGRMQSGAEICGRIC
;
A
#
# COMPACT_ATOMS: atom_id res chain seq x y z
N MET A 1 -40.08 -7.21 -12.70
CA MET A 1 -40.49 -6.46 -11.50
C MET A 1 -39.31 -5.56 -11.18
N ILE A 2 -39.45 -4.25 -11.38
CA ILE A 2 -38.38 -3.29 -11.12
C ILE A 2 -38.75 -2.60 -9.82
N ASP A 3 -38.00 -2.90 -8.76
CA ASP A 3 -38.21 -2.26 -7.47
C ASP A 3 -37.52 -0.90 -7.46
N HIS A 4 -38.27 0.16 -7.14
CA HIS A 4 -37.75 1.52 -7.03
C HIS A 4 -37.27 1.78 -5.60
N ILE A 5 -35.96 1.97 -5.46
CA ILE A 5 -35.34 2.36 -4.19
C ILE A 5 -35.22 3.89 -4.17
N HIS A 6 -35.98 4.53 -3.28
CA HIS A 6 -35.91 5.97 -3.03
C HIS A 6 -35.04 6.25 -1.81
N LEU A 7 -34.01 7.06 -1.99
CA LEU A 7 -33.09 7.47 -0.92
C LEU A 7 -33.42 8.89 -0.47
N ILE A 8 -33.42 9.11 0.85
CA ILE A 8 -33.57 10.43 1.46
C ILE A 8 -32.17 11.08 1.48
N PRO A 9 -31.95 12.19 0.76
CA PRO A 9 -30.61 12.75 0.59
C PRO A 9 -29.97 13.21 1.90
N GLU A 10 -30.77 13.59 2.90
CA GLU A 10 -30.30 13.98 4.22
C GLU A 10 -29.69 12.82 5.03
N LEU A 11 -30.02 11.57 4.66
CA LEU A 11 -29.44 10.36 5.25
C LEU A 11 -28.28 9.80 4.43
N CYS A 12 -27.97 10.40 3.27
CA CYS A 12 -26.91 9.95 2.38
C CYS A 12 -25.66 10.81 2.53
N THR A 13 -24.61 10.23 3.10
CA THR A 13 -23.29 10.85 3.10
C THR A 13 -22.55 10.47 1.82
N LEU A 14 -22.02 11.47 1.10
CA LEU A 14 -21.14 11.23 -0.03
C LEU A 14 -19.88 10.51 0.45
N THR A 15 -19.58 9.36 -0.16
CA THR A 15 -18.36 8.60 0.13
C THR A 15 -17.26 8.96 -0.86
N GLY A 16 -16.01 8.82 -0.41
CA GLY A 16 -14.84 9.15 -1.22
C GLY A 16 -14.45 10.63 -1.16
N LEU A 17 -13.41 10.97 -1.90
CA LEU A 17 -12.90 12.33 -2.01
C LEU A 17 -13.46 12.97 -3.28
N SER A 18 -14.03 14.17 -3.16
CA SER A 18 -14.42 14.97 -4.33
C SER A 18 -13.17 15.53 -5.03
N GLU A 19 -13.32 15.97 -6.29
CA GLU A 19 -12.19 16.53 -7.03
C GLU A 19 -11.67 17.84 -6.40
N ALA A 20 -12.57 18.66 -5.86
CA ALA A 20 -12.20 19.85 -5.10
C ALA A 20 -11.40 19.52 -3.82
N MET A 21 -11.73 18.41 -3.14
CA MET A 21 -10.96 17.95 -1.98
C MET A 21 -9.60 17.35 -2.37
N ARG A 22 -9.51 16.70 -3.54
CA ARG A 22 -8.24 16.17 -4.06
C ARG A 22 -7.30 17.28 -4.54
N SER A 23 -7.83 18.38 -5.08
CA SER A 23 -7.04 19.52 -5.53
C SER A 23 -6.59 20.44 -4.38
N ASP A 24 -7.26 20.39 -3.22
CA ASP A 24 -6.82 21.10 -2.02
C ASP A 24 -5.63 20.39 -1.35
N PHE A 25 -4.49 21.08 -1.33
CA PHE A 25 -3.25 20.59 -0.75
C PHE A 25 -3.34 20.40 0.77
N HIS A 26 -4.11 21.21 1.50
CA HIS A 26 -4.21 21.09 2.96
C HIS A 26 -4.95 19.79 3.32
N VAL A 27 -6.08 19.56 2.67
CA VAL A 27 -6.90 18.35 2.83
C VAL A 27 -6.08 17.10 2.48
N MET A 28 -5.40 17.11 1.33
CA MET A 28 -4.59 15.96 0.91
C MET A 28 -3.35 15.74 1.78
N LYS A 29 -2.73 16.80 2.32
CA LYS A 29 -1.61 16.69 3.26
C LYS A 29 -2.05 15.98 4.54
N ASP A 30 -3.16 16.41 5.13
CA ASP A 30 -3.68 15.80 6.36
C ASP A 30 -4.12 14.35 6.13
N LEU A 31 -4.82 14.08 5.02
CA LEU A 31 -5.17 12.71 4.60
C LEU A 31 -3.95 11.82 4.40
N SER A 32 -2.87 12.37 3.84
CA SER A 32 -1.66 11.60 3.56
C SER A 32 -0.98 11.11 4.83
N VAL A 33 -1.12 11.82 5.96
CA VAL A 33 -0.55 11.39 7.25
C VAL A 33 -1.15 10.06 7.71
N TYR A 34 -2.46 9.87 7.47
CA TYR A 34 -3.17 8.67 7.90
C TYR A 34 -3.19 7.55 6.85
N THR A 35 -3.13 7.89 5.56
CA THR A 35 -3.19 6.91 4.47
C THR A 35 -1.81 6.41 4.02
N ARG A 36 -0.73 7.17 4.27
CA ARG A 36 0.64 6.72 3.98
C ARG A 36 1.14 5.81 5.09
N ILE A 37 1.03 4.52 4.85
CA ILE A 37 1.57 3.48 5.72
C ILE A 37 2.98 3.11 5.29
N THR A 38 3.90 3.04 6.26
CA THR A 38 5.25 2.54 5.97
C THR A 38 5.20 1.03 5.72
N PRO A 39 6.14 0.47 4.94
CA PRO A 39 6.04 -0.95 4.58
C PRO A 39 6.16 -1.91 5.76
N ASN A 40 6.92 -1.55 6.80
CA ASN A 40 6.98 -2.33 8.05
C ASN A 40 5.63 -2.38 8.76
N VAL A 41 4.94 -1.23 8.85
CA VAL A 41 3.59 -1.15 9.43
C VAL A 41 2.61 -1.94 8.57
N ARG A 42 2.65 -1.76 7.25
CA ARG A 42 1.83 -2.51 6.30
C ARG A 42 2.00 -4.01 6.47
N MET A 43 3.24 -4.48 6.61
CA MET A 43 3.53 -5.90 6.80
C MET A 43 2.93 -6.43 8.10
N LYS A 44 3.12 -5.70 9.20
CA LYS A 44 2.56 -6.05 10.51
C LYS A 44 1.03 -6.14 10.47
N GLU A 45 0.36 -5.14 9.89
CA GLU A 45 -1.11 -5.12 9.80
C GLU A 45 -1.63 -6.25 8.90
N LEU A 46 -0.94 -6.56 7.80
CA LEU A 46 -1.27 -7.71 6.96
C LEU A 46 -1.15 -9.04 7.72
N THR A 47 -0.07 -9.24 8.49
CA THR A 47 0.09 -10.45 9.30
C THR A 47 -1.01 -10.55 10.37
N ASN A 48 -1.35 -9.44 11.02
CA ASN A 48 -2.46 -9.40 11.98
C ASN A 48 -3.80 -9.75 11.33
N PHE A 49 -4.06 -9.18 10.15
CA PHE A 49 -5.28 -9.42 9.38
C PHE A 49 -5.41 -10.90 8.99
N ILE A 50 -4.35 -11.51 8.43
CA ILE A 50 -4.35 -12.93 8.08
C ILE A 50 -4.55 -13.79 9.35
N GLY A 51 -3.89 -13.44 10.46
CA GLY A 51 -4.04 -14.12 11.73
C GLY A 51 -5.43 -13.98 12.38
N SER A 52 -6.29 -13.08 11.89
CA SER A 52 -7.65 -12.90 12.38
C SER A 52 -8.65 -13.90 11.79
N PHE A 53 -8.41 -14.41 10.58
CA PHE A 53 -9.29 -15.38 9.91
C PHE A 53 -9.54 -16.66 10.71
N PRO A 54 -8.51 -17.38 11.23
CA PRO A 54 -8.76 -18.59 12.01
C PRO A 54 -9.45 -18.32 13.34
N ARG A 55 -9.39 -17.08 13.85
CA ARG A 55 -10.08 -16.69 15.10
C ARG A 55 -11.57 -16.41 14.88
N ASN A 56 -11.96 -16.03 13.65
CA ASN A 56 -13.34 -15.79 13.29
C ASN A 56 -13.98 -17.08 12.73
N GLN A 57 -14.89 -17.67 13.50
CA GLN A 57 -15.52 -18.96 13.17
C GLN A 57 -16.33 -18.91 11.86
N GLU A 58 -17.00 -17.79 11.56
CA GLU A 58 -17.77 -17.63 10.33
C GLU A 58 -16.84 -17.57 9.11
N ALA A 59 -15.81 -16.71 9.18
CA ALA A 59 -14.81 -16.59 8.13
C ALA A 59 -14.09 -17.92 7.86
N ASN A 60 -13.74 -18.65 8.93
CA ASN A 60 -13.10 -19.95 8.82
C ASN A 60 -14.02 -21.00 8.17
N THR A 61 -15.33 -20.97 8.47
CA THR A 61 -16.32 -21.86 7.86
C THR A 61 -16.41 -21.62 6.34
N TYR A 62 -16.41 -20.36 5.91
CA TYR A 62 -16.35 -20.03 4.49
C TYR A 62 -15.03 -20.52 3.86
N LEU A 63 -13.88 -20.24 4.48
CA LEU A 63 -12.58 -20.70 3.96
C LEU A 63 -12.52 -22.23 3.79
N GLN A 64 -13.03 -22.98 4.77
CA GLN A 64 -13.14 -24.44 4.69
C GLN A 64 -14.07 -24.89 3.57
N LYS A 65 -15.21 -24.21 3.37
CA LYS A 65 -16.13 -24.49 2.26
C LYS A 65 -15.45 -24.32 0.90
N TRP A 66 -14.57 -23.32 0.77
CA TRP A 66 -13.79 -23.07 -0.44
C TRP A 66 -12.49 -23.88 -0.51
N GLN A 67 -12.16 -24.68 0.52
CA GLN A 67 -10.89 -25.41 0.65
C GLN A 67 -9.64 -24.51 0.50
N VAL A 68 -9.73 -23.25 0.96
CA VAL A 68 -8.63 -22.28 0.90
C VAL A 68 -8.03 -22.11 2.30
N SER A 69 -6.70 -22.01 2.37
CA SER A 69 -5.98 -21.67 3.59
C SER A 69 -4.95 -20.57 3.32
N PHE A 70 -4.62 -19.81 4.36
CA PHE A 70 -3.61 -18.75 4.28
C PHE A 70 -2.36 -19.17 5.05
N GLU A 71 -1.18 -18.93 4.47
CA GLU A 71 0.06 -19.01 5.22
C GLU A 71 0.20 -17.83 6.18
N ALA A 72 0.75 -18.09 7.36
CA ALA A 72 0.95 -17.07 8.39
C ALA A 72 2.07 -16.08 8.05
N GLN A 73 2.97 -16.44 7.13
CA GLN A 73 4.09 -15.60 6.71
C GLN A 73 3.94 -15.21 5.23
N PRO A 74 4.30 -13.97 4.86
CA PRO A 74 4.38 -13.56 3.46
C PRO A 74 5.43 -14.37 2.69
N VAL A 75 5.19 -14.54 1.39
CA VAL A 75 6.11 -15.22 0.48
C VAL A 75 7.45 -14.47 0.40
N ARG A 76 8.55 -15.20 0.58
CA ARG A 76 9.91 -14.66 0.44
C ARG A 76 10.37 -14.74 -1.01
N ILE A 77 10.84 -13.63 -1.55
CA ILE A 77 11.26 -13.52 -2.95
C ILE A 77 12.72 -13.06 -2.98
N ASN A 78 13.55 -13.77 -3.76
CA ASN A 78 14.93 -13.36 -4.02
C ASN A 78 14.94 -12.20 -5.03
N ALA A 79 15.21 -11.00 -4.55
CA ALA A 79 15.30 -9.81 -5.38
C ALA A 79 16.76 -9.50 -5.75
N ARG A 80 16.95 -8.85 -6.91
CA ARG A 80 18.26 -8.31 -7.33
C ARG A 80 18.29 -6.81 -7.09
N ILE A 81 19.41 -6.33 -6.56
CA ILE A 81 19.68 -4.89 -6.41
C ILE A 81 20.53 -4.47 -7.60
N MET A 82 20.01 -3.55 -8.41
CA MET A 82 20.73 -3.01 -9.57
C MET A 82 21.75 -1.96 -9.10
N ASP A 83 22.90 -1.93 -9.77
CA ASP A 83 23.89 -0.88 -9.56
C ASP A 83 23.35 0.49 -9.99
N ARG A 84 23.85 1.55 -9.37
CA ARG A 84 23.41 2.90 -9.71
C ARG A 84 24.04 3.37 -11.01
N GLU A 85 23.21 3.91 -11.90
CA GLU A 85 23.66 4.51 -13.15
C GLU A 85 24.35 5.87 -12.93
N LYS A 86 25.26 6.20 -13.84
CA LYS A 86 25.99 7.47 -13.84
C LYS A 86 25.15 8.55 -14.51
N ILE A 87 24.93 9.68 -13.84
CA ILE A 87 24.22 10.83 -14.42
C ILE A 87 25.25 11.82 -14.97
N LEU A 88 25.23 12.03 -16.29
CA LEU A 88 26.06 13.03 -16.97
C LEU A 88 25.26 14.33 -17.12
N THR A 89 25.81 15.45 -16.65
CA THR A 89 25.15 16.78 -16.72
C THR A 89 26.01 17.78 -17.52
N GLY A 90 25.38 18.68 -18.27
CA GLY A 90 26.03 19.75 -19.05
C GLY A 90 26.20 19.43 -20.55
N HIS A 91 26.43 20.47 -21.38
CA HIS A 91 26.71 20.29 -22.81
C HIS A 91 28.10 19.67 -22.97
N GLN A 92 28.16 18.43 -23.48
CA GLN A 92 29.34 17.55 -23.60
C GLN A 92 29.68 16.63 -22.41
N GLY A 93 28.77 16.43 -21.43
CA GLY A 93 28.91 15.34 -20.44
C GLY A 93 30.12 15.42 -19.51
N LYS A 94 30.67 16.62 -19.29
CA LYS A 94 31.90 16.84 -18.50
C LYS A 94 31.71 16.77 -16.98
N ASN A 95 30.47 16.75 -16.49
CA ASN A 95 30.16 16.63 -15.07
C ASN A 95 29.46 15.30 -14.80
N GLU A 96 30.20 14.36 -14.20
CA GLU A 96 29.68 13.06 -13.73
C GLU A 96 29.28 13.19 -12.25
N ILE A 97 28.01 12.93 -11.93
CA ILE A 97 27.53 12.86 -10.55
C ILE A 97 27.36 11.39 -10.19
N SER A 98 28.23 10.87 -9.32
CA SER A 98 28.06 9.56 -8.71
C SER A 98 27.20 9.69 -7.45
N LEU A 99 26.01 9.09 -7.49
CA LEU A 99 25.10 9.05 -6.33
C LEU A 99 25.69 8.13 -5.25
N GLY A 100 26.22 8.73 -4.17
CA GLY A 100 26.94 8.05 -3.09
C GLY A 100 26.29 6.78 -2.53
N ARG A 101 27.14 5.79 -2.18
CA ARG A 101 26.79 4.48 -1.62
C ARG A 101 25.79 4.61 -0.46
N MET A 102 24.65 3.94 -0.58
CA MET A 102 23.84 3.57 0.58
C MET A 102 24.33 2.18 1.01
N GLN A 103 25.08 2.10 2.11
CA GLN A 103 25.68 0.85 2.55
C GLN A 103 24.61 -0.18 2.92
N SER A 104 24.88 -1.40 2.49
CA SER A 104 24.11 -2.63 2.64
C SER A 104 23.87 -2.98 4.10
N GLY A 105 22.61 -3.07 4.48
CA GLY A 105 22.16 -3.68 5.71
C GLY A 105 20.64 -3.72 5.71
N ALA A 106 20.09 -4.93 5.86
CA ALA A 106 18.68 -5.28 5.98
C ALA A 106 17.88 -5.33 4.67
N GLU A 107 17.34 -6.53 4.46
CA GLU A 107 16.05 -6.86 3.84
C GLU A 107 15.34 -5.70 3.15
N ILE A 108 15.03 -5.91 1.87
CA ILE A 108 14.24 -4.99 1.04
C ILE A 108 12.76 -5.05 1.48
N CYS A 109 12.49 -4.92 2.78
CA CYS A 109 11.18 -4.58 3.29
C CYS A 109 11.12 -3.05 3.37
N GLY A 110 10.82 -2.41 2.24
CA GLY A 110 10.05 -1.17 2.33
C GLY A 110 10.53 0.11 1.67
N ARG A 111 10.79 0.10 0.35
CA ARG A 111 10.72 1.33 -0.46
C ARG A 111 10.03 1.13 -1.80
N ILE A 112 8.90 0.42 -1.79
CA ILE A 112 7.88 0.57 -2.84
C ILE A 112 6.53 0.67 -2.13
N CYS A 113 6.14 1.91 -1.85
CA CYS A 113 4.79 2.46 -1.72
C CYS A 113 4.94 3.98 -1.73
#